data_AF-X1NXN5-F1
#
_entry.id   AF-X1NXN5-F1
#
_cell.length_a   1.000
_cell.length_b   1.000
_cell.length_c   1.000
_cell.angle_alpha   90.00
_cell.angle_beta   90.00
_cell.angle_gamma   90.00
#
_symmetry.space_group_name_H-M   'P 1'
#
loop_
_entity.id
_entity.type
_entity.pdbx_description
1 polymer ?
#
loop_
_entity_poly.entity_id
_entity_poly.type
_entity_poly.pdbx_seq_one_letter_code
_entity_poly.pdbx_strand_id
1 'polypeptide(L)'
;MRIAQIAPLWIPVPPITYGGTEFVVSLITEELVKRGHDVTLFATGDSKTSARLVPVWPKSLWRAKLVAPHAAFSLLYHEIISRQDEFDIIHDHCEFYSSVYSKFLKPPIISTIHHPMYEEVIMLFKKFPEINYVAISKNQRKTAPGVNFVKTIYNGIPLDSYLFQEKPKDYLLWLGKIIPEKGLAEAIEVAKKTGEKLIIAGIIPKEQQDYFEYRIQPMIDNKKIQFVGAANF
;
A
#
# COMPACT_ATOMS: atom_id res chain seq x y z
N MET A 1 23.87 -3.33 6.25
CA MET A 1 23.10 -4.60 6.12
C MET A 1 22.65 -4.74 4.69
N ARG A 2 22.52 -5.98 4.23
CA ARG A 2 21.93 -6.37 2.93
C ARG A 2 20.46 -6.69 3.14
N ILE A 3 19.57 -5.94 2.51
CA ILE A 3 18.11 -5.98 2.77
C ILE A 3 17.38 -6.35 1.48
N ALA A 4 16.62 -7.44 1.53
CA ALA A 4 15.62 -7.73 0.50
C ALA A 4 14.32 -7.01 0.84
N GLN A 5 13.97 -5.99 0.05
CA GLN A 5 12.71 -5.27 0.16
C GLN A 5 11.72 -5.86 -0.84
N ILE A 6 10.59 -6.38 -0.37
CA ILE A 6 9.56 -7.01 -1.20
C ILE A 6 8.37 -6.07 -1.33
N ALA A 7 8.02 -5.69 -2.55
CA ALA A 7 6.85 -4.88 -2.86
C ALA A 7 5.70 -5.71 -3.48
N PRO A 8 4.43 -5.34 -3.24
CA PRO A 8 3.32 -5.83 -4.05
C PRO A 8 3.54 -5.49 -5.53
N LEU A 9 3.17 -6.40 -6.43
CA LEU A 9 3.38 -6.24 -7.87
C LEU A 9 2.23 -5.49 -8.57
N TRP A 10 1.18 -5.10 -7.85
CA TRP A 10 -0.02 -4.49 -8.43
C TRP A 10 0.26 -3.14 -9.09
N ILE A 11 1.13 -2.33 -8.49
CA ILE A 11 1.49 -0.96 -8.88
C ILE A 11 3.02 -0.83 -8.82
N PRO A 12 3.67 0.00 -9.66
CA PRO A 12 5.10 0.29 -9.49
C PRO A 12 5.38 0.98 -8.15
N VAL A 13 6.65 0.90 -7.73
CA VAL A 13 7.21 1.62 -6.59
C VAL A 13 8.19 2.68 -7.09
N PRO A 14 8.01 3.99 -6.78
CA PRO A 14 6.80 4.60 -6.23
C PRO A 14 5.61 4.50 -7.20
N PRO A 15 4.38 4.68 -6.71
CA PRO A 15 3.20 4.69 -7.56
C PRO A 15 3.15 5.94 -8.45
N ILE A 16 2.55 5.81 -9.64
CA ILE A 16 2.40 6.92 -10.60
C ILE A 16 1.29 7.88 -10.15
N THR A 17 0.15 7.30 -9.78
CA THR A 17 -0.97 8.00 -9.15
C THR A 17 -1.23 7.26 -7.84
N TYR A 18 -2.44 6.81 -7.57
CA TYR A 18 -2.76 6.11 -6.33
C TYR A 18 -1.85 4.90 -6.03
N GLY A 19 -1.40 4.78 -4.77
CA GLY A 19 -0.76 3.57 -4.22
C GLY A 19 -0.28 3.77 -2.78
N GLY A 20 -1.08 3.37 -1.78
CA GLY A 20 -0.72 3.61 -0.37
C GLY A 20 0.47 2.77 0.09
N THR A 21 0.40 1.45 -0.14
CA THR A 21 1.46 0.52 0.24
C THR A 21 2.75 0.80 -0.52
N GLU A 22 2.65 0.96 -1.84
CA GLU A 22 3.81 1.20 -2.71
C GLU A 22 4.49 2.55 -2.42
N PHE A 23 3.73 3.57 -2.01
CA PHE A 23 4.32 4.82 -1.54
C PHE A 23 5.13 4.62 -0.26
N VAL A 24 4.58 3.91 0.73
CA VAL A 24 5.31 3.57 1.97
C VAL A 24 6.55 2.72 1.70
N VAL A 25 6.44 1.71 0.81
CA VAL A 25 7.58 0.88 0.40
C VAL A 25 8.66 1.75 -0.23
N SER A 26 8.30 2.67 -1.12
CA SER A 26 9.26 3.61 -1.72
C SER A 26 9.99 4.43 -0.66
N LEU A 27 9.24 5.07 0.25
CA LEU A 27 9.85 5.88 1.32
C LEU A 27 10.82 5.09 2.19
N ILE A 28 10.44 3.88 2.61
CA ILE A 28 11.31 3.02 3.43
C ILE A 28 12.54 2.59 2.62
N THR A 29 12.36 2.20 1.37
CA THR A 29 13.47 1.75 0.49
C THR A 29 14.50 2.86 0.31
N GLU A 30 14.07 4.05 -0.09
CA GLU A 30 14.98 5.16 -0.35
C GLU A 30 15.68 5.63 0.94
N GLU A 31 14.97 5.65 2.07
CA GLU A 31 15.58 6.04 3.35
C GLU A 31 16.57 4.98 3.87
N LEU A 32 16.33 3.69 3.62
CA LEU A 32 17.30 2.63 3.94
C LEU A 32 18.56 2.74 3.07
N VAL A 33 18.43 3.01 1.77
CA VAL A 33 19.59 3.26 0.89
C VAL A 33 20.36 4.49 1.37
N LYS A 34 19.68 5.59 1.68
CA LYS A 34 20.29 6.83 2.18
C LYS A 34 21.08 6.63 3.48
N ARG A 35 20.64 5.69 4.32
CA ARG A 35 21.34 5.30 5.57
C ARG A 35 22.54 4.37 5.35
N GLY A 36 22.85 4.02 4.10
CA GLY A 36 24.02 3.21 3.76
C GLY A 36 23.77 1.70 3.81
N HIS A 37 22.50 1.25 3.79
CA HIS A 37 22.18 -0.17 3.63
C HIS A 37 22.29 -0.58 2.15
N ASP A 38 22.69 -1.82 1.89
CA ASP A 38 22.64 -2.43 0.56
C ASP A 38 21.25 -3.00 0.35
N VAL A 39 20.40 -2.28 -0.38
CA VAL A 39 18.98 -2.61 -0.55
C VAL A 39 18.75 -3.17 -1.94
N THR A 40 18.06 -4.31 -2.01
CA THR A 40 17.51 -4.86 -3.25
C THR A 40 15.99 -4.84 -3.19
N LEU A 41 15.36 -4.10 -4.09
CA LEU A 41 13.91 -4.00 -4.23
C LEU A 41 13.41 -5.03 -5.24
N PHE A 42 12.55 -5.94 -4.80
CA PHE A 42 11.81 -6.86 -5.65
C PHE A 42 10.44 -6.27 -5.94
N ALA A 43 10.25 -5.83 -7.18
CA ALA A 43 9.05 -5.12 -7.62
C ALA A 43 8.81 -5.34 -9.12
N THR A 44 7.86 -4.60 -9.71
CA THR A 44 7.69 -4.58 -11.17
C THR A 44 8.76 -3.73 -11.85
N GLY A 45 9.10 -4.06 -13.10
CA GLY A 45 10.17 -3.41 -13.86
C GLY A 45 9.92 -1.96 -14.26
N ASP A 46 8.67 -1.48 -14.12
CA ASP A 46 8.32 -0.06 -14.26
C ASP A 46 8.46 0.74 -12.94
N SER A 47 9.00 0.12 -11.88
CA SER A 47 9.39 0.77 -10.62
C SER A 47 10.66 1.60 -10.79
N LYS A 48 10.81 2.65 -9.98
CA LYS A 48 11.98 3.54 -9.94
C LYS A 48 12.49 3.64 -8.52
N THR A 49 13.77 3.36 -8.32
CA THR A 49 14.40 3.37 -6.99
C THR A 49 15.89 3.63 -7.10
N SER A 50 16.52 4.15 -6.04
CA SER A 50 17.98 4.18 -5.92
C SER A 50 18.58 2.84 -5.46
N ALA A 51 17.74 1.92 -4.96
CA ALA A 51 18.14 0.55 -4.63
C ALA A 51 18.43 -0.29 -5.89
N ARG A 52 19.00 -1.49 -5.71
CA ARG A 52 19.08 -2.48 -6.78
C ARG A 52 17.67 -3.00 -7.09
N LEU A 53 17.15 -2.74 -8.29
CA LEU A 53 15.85 -3.26 -8.70
C LEU A 53 15.98 -4.67 -9.28
N VAL A 54 15.13 -5.59 -8.80
CA VAL A 54 14.90 -6.91 -9.37
C VAL A 54 13.50 -6.94 -9.97
N PRO A 55 13.38 -6.86 -11.30
CA PRO A 55 12.09 -6.80 -11.97
C PRO A 55 11.46 -8.20 -12.05
N VAL A 56 10.53 -8.51 -11.14
CA VAL A 56 9.83 -9.82 -11.14
C VAL A 56 8.84 -9.94 -12.29
N TRP A 57 8.22 -8.81 -12.65
CA TRP A 57 7.34 -8.72 -13.82
C TRP A 57 7.62 -7.41 -14.56
N PRO A 58 7.54 -7.36 -15.91
CA PRO A 58 7.96 -6.17 -16.66
C PRO A 58 7.25 -4.85 -16.31
N LYS A 59 6.01 -4.90 -15.80
CA LYS A 59 5.19 -3.72 -15.49
C LYS A 59 4.15 -4.02 -14.42
N SER A 60 3.47 -3.01 -13.88
CA SER A 60 2.32 -3.17 -12.97
C SER A 60 1.35 -4.26 -13.44
N LEU A 61 0.94 -5.15 -12.52
CA LEU A 61 -0.02 -6.21 -12.84
C LEU A 61 -1.40 -5.64 -13.23
N TRP A 62 -1.84 -4.53 -12.64
CA TRP A 62 -3.06 -3.83 -13.04
C TRP A 62 -2.99 -3.32 -14.50
N ARG A 63 -1.81 -2.88 -14.95
CA ARG A 63 -1.59 -2.45 -16.34
C ARG A 63 -1.30 -3.60 -17.29
N ALA A 64 -0.89 -4.76 -16.77
CA ALA A 64 -0.56 -5.93 -17.57
C ALA A 64 -1.78 -6.72 -18.05
N LYS A 65 -2.96 -6.53 -17.43
CA LYS A 65 -4.23 -7.21 -17.78
C LYS A 65 -4.07 -8.74 -17.88
N LEU A 66 -3.34 -9.32 -16.91
CA LEU A 66 -3.11 -10.77 -16.87
C LEU A 66 -4.38 -11.52 -16.50
N VAL A 67 -4.52 -12.74 -17.03
CA VAL A 67 -5.61 -13.67 -16.66
C VAL A 67 -5.36 -14.27 -15.28
N ALA A 68 -4.11 -14.61 -14.95
CA ALA A 68 -3.71 -15.21 -13.68
C ALA A 68 -2.59 -14.41 -12.99
N PRO A 69 -2.86 -13.17 -12.53
CA PRO A 69 -1.83 -12.26 -12.01
C PRO A 69 -1.09 -12.82 -10.78
N HIS A 70 -1.73 -13.69 -9.99
CA HIS A 70 -1.14 -14.28 -8.80
C HIS A 70 0.07 -15.20 -9.11
N ALA A 71 0.20 -15.72 -10.33
CA ALA A 71 1.39 -16.47 -10.74
C ALA A 71 2.68 -15.62 -10.66
N ALA A 72 2.58 -14.30 -10.84
CA ALA A 72 3.72 -13.40 -10.69
C ALA A 72 4.20 -13.31 -9.22
N PHE A 73 3.32 -13.51 -8.24
CA PHE A 73 3.74 -13.60 -6.83
C PHE A 73 4.50 -14.90 -6.55
N SER A 74 4.13 -16.01 -7.20
CA SER A 74 4.94 -17.25 -7.10
C SER A 74 6.36 -17.05 -7.67
N LEU A 75 6.49 -16.30 -8.77
CA LEU A 75 7.79 -15.90 -9.32
C LEU A 75 8.56 -14.99 -8.34
N LEU A 76 7.88 -14.04 -7.69
CA LEU A 76 8.49 -13.18 -6.67
C LEU A 76 9.14 -13.99 -5.55
N TYR A 77 8.42 -14.94 -4.95
CA TYR A 77 9.00 -15.74 -3.86
C TYR A 77 10.02 -16.77 -4.34
N HIS A 78 9.91 -17.26 -5.58
CA HIS A 78 10.98 -18.02 -6.20
C HIS A 78 12.29 -17.22 -6.24
N GLU A 79 12.25 -15.96 -6.71
CA GLU A 79 13.42 -15.08 -6.75
C GLU A 79 13.98 -14.76 -5.36
N ILE A 80 13.12 -14.58 -4.36
CA ILE A 80 13.56 -14.35 -2.97
C ILE A 80 14.24 -15.60 -2.41
N ILE A 81 13.64 -16.77 -2.57
CA ILE A 81 14.16 -18.03 -2.04
C ILE A 81 15.48 -18.42 -2.74
N SER A 82 15.60 -18.23 -4.05
CA SER A 82 16.81 -18.58 -4.80
C SER A 82 18.02 -17.70 -4.45
N ARG A 83 17.76 -16.48 -3.96
CA ARG A 83 18.78 -15.47 -3.65
C ARG A 83 18.89 -15.13 -2.16
N GLN A 84 18.19 -15.87 -1.30
CA GLN A 84 18.05 -15.55 0.12
C GLN A 84 19.40 -15.41 0.86
N ASP A 85 20.44 -16.14 0.43
CA ASP A 85 21.77 -16.09 1.03
C ASP A 85 22.53 -14.77 0.74
N GLU A 86 22.00 -13.92 -0.16
CA GLU A 86 22.49 -12.56 -0.41
C GLU A 86 22.09 -11.57 0.70
N PHE A 87 21.12 -11.90 1.56
CA PHE A 87 20.47 -10.94 2.44
C PHE A 87 20.64 -11.27 3.92
N ASP A 88 20.80 -10.22 4.73
CA ASP A 88 20.82 -10.32 6.19
C ASP A 88 19.38 -10.34 6.76
N ILE A 89 18.43 -9.73 6.04
CA ILE A 89 17.03 -9.63 6.43
C ILE A 89 16.11 -9.48 5.21
N ILE A 90 14.90 -10.02 5.32
CA ILE A 90 13.83 -9.87 4.34
C ILE A 90 12.73 -8.99 4.95
N HIS A 91 12.42 -7.88 4.28
CA HIS A 91 11.33 -6.98 4.66
C HIS A 91 10.21 -7.09 3.64
N ASP A 92 9.12 -7.71 4.08
CA ASP A 92 7.94 -8.04 3.29
C ASP A 92 6.80 -7.02 3.45
N HIS A 93 6.18 -6.67 2.31
CA HIS A 93 4.98 -5.84 2.23
C HIS A 93 3.84 -6.53 1.46
N CYS A 94 3.96 -7.83 1.19
CA CYS A 94 2.96 -8.65 0.50
C CYS A 94 2.12 -9.53 1.46
N GLU A 95 2.34 -9.43 2.76
CA GLU A 95 1.46 -9.91 3.84
C GLU A 95 1.11 -11.40 3.74
N PHE A 96 -0.12 -11.74 3.31
CA PHE A 96 -0.57 -13.13 3.22
C PHE A 96 0.12 -13.92 2.11
N TYR A 97 0.66 -13.26 1.08
CA TYR A 97 1.40 -13.98 0.03
C TYR A 97 2.71 -14.56 0.57
N SER A 98 3.40 -13.89 1.50
CA SER A 98 4.71 -14.34 2.01
C SER A 98 4.59 -15.43 3.06
N SER A 99 3.42 -15.53 3.70
CA SER A 99 3.22 -16.37 4.89
C SER A 99 3.65 -17.83 4.67
N VAL A 100 3.19 -18.46 3.59
CA VAL A 100 3.53 -19.87 3.30
C VAL A 100 5.00 -20.07 2.89
N TYR A 101 5.64 -19.05 2.33
CA TYR A 101 7.03 -19.12 1.89
C TYR A 101 8.03 -18.92 3.03
N SER A 102 7.60 -18.32 4.14
CA SER A 102 8.46 -18.03 5.30
C SER A 102 9.20 -19.25 5.84
N LYS A 103 8.60 -20.45 5.76
CA LYS A 103 9.22 -21.73 6.17
C LYS A 103 10.45 -22.12 5.34
N PHE A 104 10.64 -21.52 4.16
CA PHE A 104 11.76 -21.80 3.25
C PHE A 104 12.83 -20.71 3.28
N LEU A 105 12.66 -19.68 4.11
CA LEU A 105 13.59 -18.57 4.26
C LEU A 105 14.52 -18.82 5.45
N LYS A 106 15.83 -18.70 5.22
CA LYS A 106 16.86 -18.73 6.26
C LYS A 106 17.03 -17.36 6.93
N PRO A 107 17.07 -16.21 6.21
CA PRO A 107 17.14 -14.91 6.86
C PRO A 107 15.85 -14.62 7.65
N PRO A 108 15.93 -13.83 8.73
CA PRO A 108 14.73 -13.37 9.43
C PRO A 108 13.84 -12.56 8.49
N ILE A 109 12.53 -12.81 8.57
CA ILE A 109 11.51 -12.06 7.84
C ILE A 109 10.76 -11.13 8.78
N ILE A 110 10.63 -9.87 8.36
CA ILE A 110 9.74 -8.87 8.94
C ILE A 110 8.64 -8.58 7.91
N SER A 111 7.38 -8.67 8.30
CA SER A 111 6.26 -8.34 7.41
C SER A 111 5.46 -7.15 7.96
N THR A 112 5.41 -6.05 7.22
CA THR A 112 4.59 -4.88 7.58
C THR A 112 3.18 -5.06 7.03
N ILE A 113 2.18 -5.01 7.91
CA ILE A 113 0.77 -5.22 7.54
C ILE A 113 0.12 -3.88 7.16
N HIS A 114 -0.24 -3.71 5.90
CA HIS A 114 -0.85 -2.47 5.37
C HIS A 114 -2.37 -2.53 5.31
N HIS A 115 -2.94 -3.74 5.24
CA HIS A 115 -4.37 -3.94 5.09
C HIS A 115 -5.08 -4.17 6.44
N PRO A 116 -6.43 -4.04 6.47
CA PRO A 116 -7.22 -4.44 7.64
C PRO A 116 -7.04 -5.92 7.97
N MET A 117 -7.16 -6.24 9.26
CA MET A 117 -7.03 -7.61 9.76
C MET A 117 -8.40 -8.30 9.78
N TYR A 118 -8.73 -9.01 8.70
CA TYR A 118 -9.92 -9.87 8.61
C TYR A 118 -9.67 -11.23 9.30
N GLU A 119 -10.75 -11.98 9.57
CA GLU A 119 -10.70 -13.23 10.32
C GLU A 119 -9.74 -14.25 9.67
N GLU A 120 -9.85 -14.44 8.37
CA GLU A 120 -9.03 -15.36 7.59
C GLU A 120 -7.54 -14.97 7.59
N VAL A 121 -7.23 -13.67 7.59
CA VAL A 121 -5.86 -13.15 7.68
C VAL A 121 -5.28 -13.38 9.07
N ILE A 122 -6.08 -13.15 10.12
CA ILE A 122 -5.69 -13.42 11.51
C ILE A 122 -5.43 -14.92 11.70
N MET A 123 -6.31 -15.78 11.18
CA MET A 123 -6.15 -17.24 11.22
C MET A 123 -4.85 -17.67 10.53
N LEU A 124 -4.57 -17.12 9.34
CA LEU A 124 -3.34 -17.40 8.60
C LEU A 124 -2.11 -16.98 9.41
N PHE A 125 -2.02 -15.72 9.84
CA PHE A 125 -0.82 -15.21 10.51
C PHE A 125 -0.51 -15.91 11.83
N LYS A 126 -1.53 -16.39 12.56
CA LYS A 126 -1.34 -17.23 13.76
C LYS A 126 -0.64 -18.56 13.46
N LYS A 127 -0.72 -19.08 12.23
CA LYS A 127 -0.06 -20.32 11.82
C LYS A 127 1.42 -20.13 11.45
N PHE A 128 1.88 -18.89 11.28
CA PHE A 128 3.25 -18.54 10.93
C PHE A 128 3.88 -17.61 11.99
N PRO A 129 4.01 -18.06 13.25
CA PRO A 129 4.52 -17.22 14.34
C PRO A 129 6.00 -16.84 14.19
N GLU A 130 6.76 -17.52 13.32
CA GLU A 130 8.14 -17.18 12.97
C GLU A 130 8.29 -15.85 12.23
N ILE A 131 7.20 -15.34 11.62
CA ILE A 131 7.22 -14.05 10.94
C ILE A 131 7.13 -12.94 11.97
N ASN A 132 8.04 -11.98 11.87
CA ASN A 132 8.04 -10.80 12.72
C ASN A 132 7.06 -9.77 12.15
N TYR A 133 5.80 -9.83 12.58
CA TYR A 133 4.77 -8.91 12.07
C TYR A 133 4.90 -7.51 12.68
N VAL A 134 4.73 -6.49 11.83
CA VAL A 134 4.68 -5.08 12.24
C VAL A 134 3.31 -4.50 11.92
N ALA A 135 2.62 -4.01 12.95
CA ALA A 135 1.38 -3.28 12.78
C ALA A 135 1.66 -1.79 12.51
N ILE A 136 0.93 -1.19 11.56
CA ILE A 136 1.05 0.23 11.21
C ILE A 136 0.29 1.16 12.17
N SER A 137 -0.45 0.61 13.14
CA SER A 137 -1.07 1.38 14.22
C SER A 137 -1.38 0.53 15.44
N LYS A 138 -1.54 1.17 16.60
CA LYS A 138 -2.02 0.50 17.82
C LYS A 138 -3.44 -0.04 17.63
N ASN A 139 -4.27 0.61 16.81
CA ASN A 139 -5.63 0.15 16.53
C ASN A 139 -5.61 -1.16 15.72
N GLN A 140 -4.85 -1.22 14.62
CA GLN A 140 -4.70 -2.43 13.82
C GLN A 140 -4.12 -3.59 14.66
N ARG A 141 -3.16 -3.33 15.54
CA ARG A 141 -2.64 -4.37 16.45
C ARG A 141 -3.73 -4.94 17.36
N LYS A 142 -4.62 -4.10 17.88
CA LYS A 142 -5.72 -4.52 18.77
C LYS A 142 -6.75 -5.40 18.07
N THR A 143 -6.98 -5.22 16.76
CA THR A 143 -7.98 -6.00 16.01
C THR A 143 -7.53 -7.43 15.70
N ALA A 144 -6.28 -7.79 15.97
CA ALA A 144 -5.71 -9.10 15.65
C ALA A 144 -5.00 -9.75 16.86
N PRO A 145 -5.73 -10.03 17.95
CA PRO A 145 -5.16 -10.65 19.14
C PRO A 145 -4.60 -12.05 18.82
N GLY A 146 -3.39 -12.32 19.31
CA GLY A 146 -2.68 -13.59 19.13
C GLY A 146 -1.79 -13.69 17.88
N VAL A 147 -1.79 -12.68 17.00
CA VAL A 147 -0.76 -12.56 15.94
C VAL A 147 0.56 -12.08 16.57
N ASN A 148 1.69 -12.60 16.09
CA ASN A 148 3.04 -12.25 16.58
C ASN A 148 3.48 -10.83 16.14
N PHE A 149 2.81 -9.80 16.64
CA PHE A 149 3.25 -8.42 16.43
C PHE A 149 4.45 -8.07 17.31
N VAL A 150 5.64 -8.04 16.72
CA VAL A 150 6.87 -7.65 17.43
C VAL A 150 6.94 -6.15 17.70
N LYS A 151 6.32 -5.34 16.83
CA LYS A 151 6.30 -3.88 16.98
C LYS A 151 5.06 -3.26 16.37
N THR A 152 4.76 -2.05 16.83
CA THR A 152 3.86 -1.11 16.17
C THR A 152 4.68 0.07 15.68
N ILE A 153 4.70 0.31 14.37
CA ILE A 153 5.46 1.39 13.74
C ILE A 153 4.49 2.14 12.81
N TYR A 154 4.18 3.39 13.14
CA TYR A 154 3.31 4.21 12.31
C TYR A 154 4.02 4.61 11.01
N ASN A 155 3.26 4.70 9.92
CA ASN A 155 3.79 5.20 8.65
C ASN A 155 4.27 6.65 8.81
N GLY A 156 5.46 6.94 8.28
CA GLY A 156 6.00 8.29 8.17
C GLY A 156 5.65 8.93 6.82
N ILE A 157 5.84 10.25 6.73
CA ILE A 157 5.78 11.01 5.49
C ILE A 157 7.03 11.91 5.38
N PRO A 158 7.54 12.18 4.16
CA PRO A 158 8.63 13.11 3.96
C PRO A 158 8.13 14.55 4.16
N LEU A 159 8.45 15.18 5.29
CA LEU A 159 7.94 16.51 5.62
C LEU A 159 8.30 17.57 4.58
N ASP A 160 9.50 17.46 3.99
CA ASP A 160 9.97 18.41 2.96
C ASP A 160 9.16 18.33 1.65
N SER A 161 8.40 17.26 1.44
CA SER A 161 7.51 17.12 0.27
C SER A 161 6.14 17.78 0.47
N TYR A 162 5.81 18.21 1.69
CA TYR A 162 4.52 18.82 2.02
C TYR A 162 4.73 20.24 2.53
N LEU A 163 4.61 21.21 1.62
CA LEU A 163 4.72 22.62 1.96
C LEU A 163 3.53 23.06 2.82
N PHE A 164 3.84 23.59 4.00
CA PHE A 164 2.84 24.20 4.87
C PHE A 164 2.20 25.42 4.17
N GLN A 165 0.87 25.46 4.18
CA GLN A 165 0.08 26.59 3.68
C GLN A 165 -0.64 27.23 4.86
N GLU A 166 -0.17 28.40 5.29
CA GLU A 166 -0.75 29.13 6.43
C GLU A 166 -2.19 29.60 6.15
N LYS A 167 -2.48 29.91 4.88
CA LYS A 167 -3.79 30.40 4.44
C LYS A 167 -4.47 29.33 3.57
N PRO A 168 -5.38 28.53 4.14
CA PRO A 168 -6.09 27.51 3.37
C PRO A 168 -7.04 28.16 2.35
N LYS A 169 -7.34 27.42 1.28
CA LYS A 169 -8.42 27.77 0.35
C LYS A 169 -9.76 27.34 0.93
N ASP A 170 -10.84 27.95 0.45
CA ASP A 170 -12.21 27.72 0.91
C ASP A 170 -12.84 26.46 0.29
N TYR A 171 -12.33 25.27 0.68
CA TYR A 171 -12.91 23.98 0.35
C TYR A 171 -12.47 22.87 1.31
N LEU A 172 -13.31 21.84 1.41
CA LEU A 172 -12.96 20.51 1.91
C LEU A 172 -12.33 19.67 0.80
N LEU A 173 -11.37 18.82 1.17
CA LEU A 173 -10.76 17.86 0.27
C LEU A 173 -11.02 16.44 0.75
N TRP A 174 -11.52 15.60 -0.13
CA TRP A 174 -11.51 14.16 0.04
C TRP A 174 -10.54 13.55 -0.98
N LEU A 175 -9.61 12.71 -0.51
CA LEU A 175 -8.58 12.08 -1.34
C LEU A 175 -8.49 10.58 -1.03
N GLY A 176 -8.79 9.72 -1.99
CA GLY A 176 -8.70 8.27 -1.79
C GLY A 176 -9.28 7.40 -2.91
N LYS A 177 -9.24 6.08 -2.71
CA LYS A 177 -10.01 5.14 -3.52
C LYS A 177 -11.49 5.32 -3.23
N ILE A 178 -12.31 5.45 -4.27
CA ILE A 178 -13.77 5.59 -4.12
C ILE A 178 -14.38 4.21 -3.89
N ILE A 179 -14.41 3.82 -2.62
CA ILE A 179 -14.99 2.57 -2.11
C ILE A 179 -15.80 2.86 -0.84
N PRO A 180 -16.81 2.03 -0.50
CA PRO A 180 -17.68 2.25 0.67
C PRO A 180 -16.91 2.49 1.97
N GLU A 181 -15.84 1.72 2.20
CA GLU A 181 -15.04 1.74 3.43
C GLU A 181 -14.27 3.06 3.62
N LYS A 182 -14.18 3.90 2.58
CA LYS A 182 -13.52 5.22 2.63
C LYS A 182 -14.48 6.38 2.89
N GLY A 183 -15.77 6.10 3.02
CA GLY A 183 -16.74 7.04 3.57
C GLY A 183 -16.96 8.31 2.73
N LEU A 184 -16.91 8.21 1.39
CA LEU A 184 -17.11 9.37 0.52
C LEU A 184 -18.55 9.90 0.60
N ALA A 185 -19.54 9.02 0.72
CA ALA A 185 -20.94 9.43 0.85
C ALA A 185 -21.14 10.33 2.08
N GLU A 186 -20.54 9.94 3.21
CA GLU A 186 -20.56 10.67 4.46
C GLU A 186 -19.86 12.02 4.33
N ALA A 187 -18.70 12.08 3.65
CA ALA A 187 -18.01 13.34 3.38
C ALA A 187 -18.86 14.30 2.54
N ILE A 188 -19.60 13.80 1.54
CA ILE A 188 -20.53 14.60 0.75
C ILE A 188 -21.71 15.08 1.61
N GLU A 189 -22.25 14.24 2.49
CA GLU A 189 -23.32 14.64 3.42
C GLU A 189 -22.87 15.76 4.36
N VAL A 190 -21.64 15.69 4.88
CA VAL A 190 -21.05 16.75 5.71
C VAL A 190 -20.95 18.05 4.92
N ALA A 191 -20.41 18.02 3.71
CA ALA A 191 -20.30 19.20 2.84
C ALA A 191 -21.67 19.82 2.52
N LYS A 192 -22.69 19.00 2.26
CA LYS A 192 -24.06 19.48 2.03
C LYS A 192 -24.67 20.14 3.26
N LYS A 193 -24.48 19.57 4.45
CA LYS A 193 -25.03 20.10 5.72
C LYS A 193 -24.34 21.39 6.16
N THR A 194 -23.03 21.51 5.92
CA THR A 194 -22.24 22.70 6.25
C THR A 194 -22.33 23.78 5.18
N GLY A 195 -22.74 23.42 3.96
CA GLY A 195 -22.79 24.32 2.82
C GLY A 195 -21.42 24.58 2.18
N GLU A 196 -20.37 23.88 2.62
CA GLU A 196 -19.00 24.02 2.13
C GLU A 196 -18.80 23.36 0.76
N LYS A 197 -17.80 23.85 0.03
CA LYS A 197 -17.34 23.21 -1.22
C LYS A 197 -16.54 21.97 -0.88
N LEU A 198 -16.79 20.84 -1.55
CA LEU A 198 -16.02 19.61 -1.46
C LEU A 198 -15.39 19.27 -2.82
N ILE A 199 -14.07 19.14 -2.82
CA ILE A 199 -13.29 18.58 -3.93
C ILE A 199 -13.01 17.11 -3.62
N ILE A 200 -13.37 16.23 -4.55
CA ILE A 200 -13.19 14.79 -4.49
C ILE A 200 -12.13 14.42 -5.51
N ALA A 201 -10.99 13.91 -5.05
CA ALA A 201 -9.93 13.38 -5.90
C ALA A 201 -9.69 11.91 -5.58
N GLY A 202 -9.67 11.04 -6.59
CA GLY A 202 -9.61 9.61 -6.35
C GLY A 202 -9.74 8.75 -7.58
N ILE A 203 -9.30 7.50 -7.44
CA ILE A 203 -9.54 6.45 -8.43
C ILE A 203 -10.82 5.69 -8.09
N ILE A 204 -11.54 5.24 -9.12
CA ILE A 204 -12.69 4.34 -9.01
C ILE A 204 -12.19 2.94 -9.38
N PRO A 205 -12.07 2.00 -8.41
CA PRO A 205 -11.75 0.61 -8.73
C PRO A 205 -12.83 0.01 -9.64
N LYS A 206 -12.43 -0.89 -10.55
CA LYS A 206 -13.36 -1.50 -11.52
C LYS A 206 -14.49 -2.24 -10.83
N GLU A 207 -14.17 -2.90 -9.73
CA GLU A 207 -15.10 -3.65 -8.86
C GLU A 207 -16.02 -2.74 -8.02
N GLN A 208 -15.84 -1.42 -8.07
CA GLN A 208 -16.60 -0.43 -7.30
C GLN A 208 -17.31 0.58 -8.22
N GLN A 209 -17.43 0.22 -9.50
CA GLN A 209 -18.11 1.02 -10.51
C GLN A 209 -19.57 1.26 -10.12
N ASP A 210 -20.27 0.22 -9.68
CA ASP A 210 -21.68 0.30 -9.24
C ASP A 210 -21.84 1.22 -8.02
N TYR A 211 -20.92 1.15 -7.04
CA TYR A 211 -20.95 2.05 -5.88
C TYR A 211 -20.80 3.51 -6.33
N PHE A 212 -19.88 3.79 -7.25
CA PHE A 212 -19.74 5.14 -7.78
C PHE A 212 -21.00 5.58 -8.51
N GLU A 213 -21.48 4.81 -9.48
CA GLU A 213 -22.58 5.19 -10.38
C GLU A 213 -23.91 5.36 -9.65
N TYR A 214 -24.24 4.45 -8.72
CA TYR A 214 -25.55 4.45 -8.06
C TYR A 214 -25.58 5.21 -6.75
N ARG A 215 -24.47 5.28 -6.00
CA ARG A 215 -24.44 5.96 -4.68
C ARG A 215 -23.79 7.34 -4.75
N ILE A 216 -22.64 7.48 -5.40
CA ILE A 216 -21.81 8.69 -5.32
C ILE A 216 -22.17 9.70 -6.41
N GLN A 217 -22.23 9.26 -7.67
CA GLN A 217 -22.43 10.12 -8.83
C GLN A 217 -23.70 10.98 -8.74
N PRO A 218 -24.86 10.48 -8.26
CA PRO A 218 -26.07 11.30 -8.11
C PRO A 218 -25.90 12.42 -7.06
N MET A 219 -24.91 12.31 -6.17
CA MET A 219 -24.65 13.30 -5.13
C MET A 219 -23.74 14.45 -5.60
N ILE A 220 -23.12 14.32 -6.79
CA ILE A 220 -22.19 15.29 -7.37
C ILE A 220 -22.96 16.31 -8.21
N ASP A 221 -22.88 17.59 -7.85
CA ASP A 221 -23.59 18.69 -8.54
C ASP A 221 -22.69 19.51 -9.48
N ASN A 222 -21.39 19.20 -9.53
CA ASN A 222 -20.35 19.93 -10.27
C ASN A 222 -20.25 21.43 -9.92
N LYS A 223 -20.81 21.84 -8.77
CA LYS A 223 -20.77 23.21 -8.24
C LYS A 223 -20.12 23.22 -6.87
N LYS A 224 -20.82 22.71 -5.85
CA LYS A 224 -20.30 22.56 -4.49
C LYS A 224 -19.60 21.24 -4.30
N ILE A 225 -20.09 20.16 -4.90
CA ILE A 225 -19.49 18.83 -4.83
C ILE A 225 -18.87 18.53 -6.19
N GLN A 226 -17.54 18.49 -6.25
CA GLN A 226 -16.78 18.39 -7.50
C GLN A 226 -15.90 17.15 -7.49
N PHE A 227 -16.08 16.25 -8.45
CA PHE A 227 -15.16 15.14 -8.69
C PHE A 227 -14.17 15.51 -9.78
N VAL A 228 -12.88 15.49 -9.45
CA VAL A 228 -11.79 15.94 -10.35
C VAL A 228 -10.96 14.77 -10.91
N GLY A 229 -11.42 13.53 -10.71
CA GLY A 229 -10.67 12.34 -11.11
C GLY A 229 -9.51 12.02 -10.18
N ALA A 230 -8.58 11.19 -10.65
CA ALA A 230 -7.38 10.85 -9.89
C ALA A 230 -6.46 12.08 -9.76
N ALA A 231 -5.96 12.33 -8.55
CA ALA A 231 -4.90 13.31 -8.37
C ALA A 231 -3.61 12.81 -9.04
N ASN A 232 -2.95 13.70 -9.78
CA ASN A 232 -1.57 13.53 -10.21
C ASN A 232 -0.68 14.25 -9.18
N PHE A 233 0.39 13.59 -8.74
CA PHE A 233 1.44 14.21 -7.93
C PHE A 233 2.59 14.64 -8.83
#